data_AF-A0A2T2UKL3-F1
#
_entry.id   AF-A0A2T2UKL3-F1
#
_cell.length_a   1.000
_cell.length_b   1.000
_cell.length_c   1.000
_cell.angle_alpha   90.00
_cell.angle_beta   90.00
_cell.angle_gamma   90.00
#
_symmetry.space_group_name_H-M   'P 1'
#
loop_
_entity.id
_entity.type
_entity.pdbx_description
1 polymer ?
#
loop_
_entity_poly.entity_id
_entity_poly.type
_entity_poly.pdbx_seq_one_letter_code
_entity_poly.pdbx_strand_id
1 'polypeptide(L)'
;ADQAEGSGDPGWSSVSTEQNRVELLSDRLDPRHEPLRRVYYQYHRKGLDQFVSEPEKARTQMLEVLKTLRKLSRRLSRSYAMNIFFSTKSKELTAFFGGSDLASQAHSLLVQMDPSHSSEYGKLVE
;
A
#
# COMPACT_ATOMS: atom_id res chain seq x y z
N ALA A 1 -3.70 -23.32 5.76
CA ALA A 1 -2.45 -22.82 6.38
C ALA A 1 -2.00 -23.80 7.46
N ASP A 2 -2.92 -24.22 8.34
CA ASP A 2 -2.68 -25.10 9.50
C ASP A 2 -2.01 -26.44 9.14
N GLN A 3 -2.35 -27.03 7.98
CA GLN A 3 -1.72 -28.28 7.51
C GLN A 3 -0.27 -28.10 7.04
N ALA A 4 0.13 -26.87 6.67
CA ALA A 4 1.49 -26.56 6.22
C ALA A 4 2.40 -26.06 7.37
N GLU A 5 1.84 -25.54 8.46
CA GLU A 5 2.60 -25.14 9.66
C GLU A 5 3.38 -26.32 10.27
N GLY A 6 2.80 -27.52 10.25
CA GLY A 6 3.42 -28.74 10.78
C GLY A 6 4.63 -29.25 9.99
N SER A 7 4.92 -28.70 8.81
CA SER A 7 6.03 -29.16 7.96
C SER A 7 7.38 -28.53 8.31
N GLY A 8 7.42 -27.54 9.20
CA GLY A 8 8.65 -26.84 9.61
C GLY A 8 9.26 -25.91 8.57
N ASP A 9 8.55 -25.61 7.47
CA ASP A 9 8.99 -24.60 6.49
C ASP A 9 8.89 -23.21 7.13
N PRO A 10 10.00 -22.44 7.24
CA PRO A 10 9.98 -21.12 7.86
C PRO A 10 8.97 -20.15 7.23
N GLY A 11 8.68 -20.29 5.94
CA GLY A 11 7.70 -19.46 5.22
C GLY A 11 6.25 -19.79 5.55
N TRP A 12 5.99 -20.98 6.10
CA TRP A 12 4.68 -21.44 6.56
C TRP A 12 4.60 -21.59 8.08
N SER A 13 5.63 -21.20 8.83
CA SER A 13 5.65 -21.26 10.29
C SER A 13 5.23 -19.92 10.90
N SER A 14 4.33 -19.95 11.88
CA SER A 14 3.94 -18.78 12.68
C SER A 14 4.96 -18.38 13.75
N VAL A 15 5.97 -19.22 14.01
CA VAL A 15 7.03 -18.99 15.01
C VAL A 15 8.26 -18.27 14.39
N SER A 16 8.27 -18.09 13.08
CA SER A 16 9.36 -17.41 12.36
C SER A 16 9.17 -15.88 12.34
N THR A 17 9.70 -15.19 11.34
CA THR A 17 9.55 -13.73 11.20
C THR A 17 8.10 -13.37 10.84
N GLU A 18 7.61 -12.20 11.23
CA GLU A 18 6.28 -11.66 10.83
C GLU A 18 6.16 -11.39 9.31
N GLN A 19 7.19 -11.70 8.52
CA GLN A 19 7.22 -11.58 7.07
C GLN A 19 7.15 -12.96 6.41
N ASN A 20 6.07 -13.69 6.67
CA ASN A 20 5.85 -15.03 6.15
C ASN A 20 4.46 -15.15 5.48
N ARG A 21 4.19 -16.31 4.84
CA ARG A 21 2.94 -16.52 4.09
C ARG A 21 1.73 -16.67 5.01
N VAL A 22 1.92 -17.19 6.22
CA VAL A 22 0.84 -17.32 7.22
C VAL A 22 0.37 -15.94 7.63
N GLU A 23 1.30 -15.03 7.96
CA GLU A 23 0.97 -13.66 8.35
C GLU A 23 0.32 -12.89 7.21
N LEU A 24 0.83 -13.03 5.98
CA LEU A 24 0.21 -12.38 4.82
C LEU A 24 -1.24 -12.86 4.60
N LEU A 25 -1.49 -14.16 4.73
CA LEU A 25 -2.85 -14.71 4.59
C LEU A 25 -3.75 -14.28 5.75
N SER A 26 -3.22 -14.26 6.97
CA SER A 26 -3.91 -13.75 8.16
C SER A 26 -4.37 -12.30 7.94
N ASP A 27 -3.43 -11.42 7.57
CA ASP A 27 -3.69 -10.03 7.18
C ASP A 27 -4.75 -9.93 6.07
N ARG A 28 -4.74 -10.84 5.10
CA ARG A 28 -5.71 -10.80 3.98
C ARG A 28 -7.11 -11.20 4.40
N LEU A 29 -7.25 -12.15 5.32
CA LEU A 29 -8.53 -12.68 5.77
C LEU A 29 -9.14 -11.84 6.90
N ASP A 30 -8.33 -11.13 7.67
CA ASP A 30 -8.78 -10.29 8.76
C ASP A 30 -9.78 -9.21 8.27
N PRO A 31 -10.96 -9.08 8.91
CA PRO A 31 -11.91 -8.00 8.63
C PRO A 31 -11.31 -6.59 8.81
N ARG A 32 -10.30 -6.41 9.66
CA ARG A 32 -9.58 -5.15 9.85
C ARG A 32 -8.79 -4.72 8.61
N HIS A 33 -8.54 -5.62 7.66
CA HIS A 33 -7.85 -5.29 6.39
C HIS A 33 -8.81 -5.18 5.22
N GLU A 34 -10.12 -5.27 5.47
CA GLU A 34 -11.14 -5.05 4.46
C GLU A 34 -10.98 -3.72 3.70
N PRO A 35 -10.66 -2.58 4.35
CA PRO A 35 -10.36 -1.33 3.64
C PRO A 35 -9.14 -1.45 2.70
N LEU A 36 -8.13 -2.24 3.06
CA LEU A 36 -6.97 -2.47 2.20
C LEU A 36 -7.37 -3.21 0.92
N ARG A 37 -8.26 -4.20 1.02
CA ARG A 37 -8.79 -4.91 -0.15
C ARG A 37 -9.54 -3.95 -1.09
N ARG A 38 -10.33 -3.02 -0.54
CA ARG A 38 -10.97 -1.96 -1.35
C ARG A 38 -9.97 -0.99 -1.97
N VAL A 39 -8.87 -0.67 -1.27
CA VAL A 39 -7.79 0.15 -1.83
C VAL A 39 -7.23 -0.48 -3.10
N TYR A 40 -7.00 -1.80 -3.15
CA TYR A 40 -6.54 -2.44 -4.39
C TYR A 40 -7.48 -2.17 -5.57
N TYR A 41 -8.79 -2.31 -5.37
CA TYR A 41 -9.76 -2.00 -6.42
C TYR A 41 -9.73 -0.54 -6.85
N GLN A 42 -9.76 0.39 -5.89
CA GLN A 42 -9.76 1.83 -6.19
C GLN A 42 -8.47 2.28 -6.88
N TYR A 43 -7.32 1.78 -6.40
CA TYR A 43 -5.99 2.07 -6.96
C TYR A 43 -5.91 1.67 -8.43
N HIS A 44 -6.26 0.42 -8.75
CA HIS A 44 -6.10 -0.10 -10.11
C HIS A 44 -7.21 0.43 -11.03
N ARG A 45 -8.49 0.21 -10.67
CA ARG A 45 -9.61 0.48 -11.58
C ARG A 45 -9.98 1.95 -11.69
N LYS A 46 -9.90 2.71 -10.59
CA LYS A 46 -10.28 4.13 -10.55
C LYS A 46 -9.08 5.08 -10.53
N GLY A 47 -7.89 4.56 -10.25
CA GLY A 47 -6.63 5.28 -10.37
C GLY A 47 -6.00 5.01 -11.73
N LEU A 48 -5.29 3.89 -11.86
CA LEU A 48 -4.49 3.57 -13.04
C LEU A 48 -5.31 3.52 -14.34
N ASP A 49 -6.40 2.75 -14.39
CA ASP A 49 -7.19 2.62 -15.63
C ASP A 49 -7.86 3.94 -16.01
N GLN A 50 -8.31 4.71 -15.02
CA GLN A 50 -8.94 6.01 -15.24
C GLN A 50 -7.93 7.06 -15.73
N PHE A 51 -6.66 6.93 -15.33
CA PHE A 51 -5.61 7.88 -15.66
C PHE A 51 -5.39 8.03 -17.17
N VAL A 52 -5.62 6.96 -17.94
CA VAL A 52 -5.48 6.98 -19.41
C VAL A 52 -6.44 7.98 -20.07
N SER A 53 -7.63 8.19 -19.49
CA SER A 53 -8.68 9.03 -20.08
C SER A 53 -8.91 10.34 -19.34
N GLU A 54 -8.82 10.33 -18.00
CA GLU A 54 -9.08 11.52 -17.15
C GLU A 54 -7.99 11.64 -16.05
N PRO A 55 -6.77 12.12 -16.38
CA PRO A 55 -5.63 12.14 -15.46
C PRO A 55 -5.88 12.91 -14.15
N GLU A 56 -6.47 14.10 -14.21
CA GLU A 56 -6.70 14.95 -13.03
C GLU A 56 -7.73 14.35 -12.06
N LYS A 57 -8.77 13.73 -12.61
CA LYS A 57 -9.76 12.98 -11.83
C LYS A 57 -9.15 11.74 -11.20
N ALA A 58 -8.30 11.02 -11.95
CA ALA A 58 -7.58 9.85 -11.45
C ALA A 58 -6.61 10.23 -10.31
N ARG A 59 -5.90 11.35 -10.42
CA ARG A 59 -5.04 11.92 -9.37
C ARG A 59 -5.80 12.28 -8.11
N THR A 60 -6.97 12.93 -8.25
CA THR A 60 -7.85 13.21 -7.13
C THR A 60 -8.33 11.92 -6.44
N GLN A 61 -8.73 10.91 -7.23
CA GLN A 61 -9.17 9.63 -6.70
C GLN A 61 -8.03 8.84 -6.03
N MET A 62 -6.82 8.90 -6.57
CA MET A 62 -5.63 8.28 -5.98
C MET A 62 -5.24 8.98 -4.66
N LEU A 63 -5.46 10.28 -4.55
CA LEU A 63 -5.23 11.00 -3.29
C LEU A 63 -6.20 10.52 -2.20
N GLU A 64 -7.47 10.24 -2.54
CA GLU A 64 -8.42 9.62 -1.60
C GLU A 64 -8.01 8.20 -1.20
N VAL A 65 -7.37 7.45 -2.11
CA VAL A 65 -6.73 6.17 -1.79
C VAL A 65 -5.62 6.37 -0.75
N LEU A 66 -4.73 7.36 -0.93
CA LEU A 66 -3.67 7.66 0.04
C LEU A 66 -4.22 8.08 1.40
N LYS A 67 -5.30 8.87 1.44
CA LYS A 67 -5.99 9.23 2.70
C LYS A 67 -6.58 8.00 3.40
N THR A 68 -7.12 7.05 2.64
CA THR A 68 -7.63 5.78 3.17
C THR A 68 -6.51 4.92 3.74
N LEU A 69 -5.40 4.80 3.02
CA LEU A 69 -4.18 4.12 3.47
C LEU A 69 -3.63 4.75 4.76
N ARG A 70 -3.68 6.07 4.90
CA ARG A 70 -3.23 6.77 6.13
C ARG A 70 -4.09 6.44 7.34
N LYS A 71 -5.41 6.36 7.16
CA LYS A 71 -6.31 5.92 8.24
C LYS A 71 -5.99 4.48 8.63
N LEU A 72 -5.70 3.64 7.64
CA LEU A 72 -5.38 2.25 7.86
C LEU A 72 -4.03 2.05 8.56
N SER A 73 -2.98 2.78 8.17
CA SER A 73 -1.64 2.67 8.77
C SER A 73 -1.63 3.05 10.25
N ARG A 74 -2.52 3.97 10.67
CA ARG A 74 -2.72 4.31 12.09
C ARG A 74 -3.43 3.21 12.88
N ARG A 75 -4.29 2.43 12.22
CA ARG A 75 -5.07 1.36 12.84
C ARG A 75 -4.32 0.03 12.88
N LEU A 76 -3.56 -0.26 11.83
CA LEU A 76 -2.78 -1.49 11.68
C LEU A 76 -1.32 -1.21 12.00
N SER A 77 -0.93 -1.40 13.26
CA SER A 77 0.49 -1.43 13.61
C SER A 77 1.13 -2.67 12.97
N ARG A 78 2.21 -2.49 12.20
CA ARG A 78 3.01 -3.58 11.60
C ARG A 78 2.23 -4.55 10.67
N SER A 79 1.43 -4.05 9.73
CA SER A 79 0.81 -4.93 8.72
C SER A 79 1.80 -5.32 7.62
N TYR A 80 2.05 -6.62 7.47
CA TYR A 80 2.87 -7.15 6.38
C TYR A 80 2.22 -6.90 5.02
N ALA A 81 0.89 -7.01 4.91
CA ALA A 81 0.17 -6.69 3.68
C ALA A 81 0.30 -5.22 3.26
N MET A 82 0.39 -4.30 4.21
CA MET A 82 0.65 -2.87 3.95
C MET A 82 2.09 -2.64 3.48
N ASN A 83 3.06 -3.33 4.09
CA ASN A 83 4.47 -3.26 3.67
C ASN A 83 4.65 -3.77 2.23
N ILE A 84 3.98 -4.88 1.88
CA ILE A 84 3.98 -5.40 0.51
C ILE A 84 3.37 -4.39 -0.47
N PHE A 85 2.28 -3.72 -0.09
CA PHE A 85 1.68 -2.69 -0.94
C PHE A 85 2.70 -1.58 -1.26
N PHE A 86 3.34 -0.99 -0.25
CA PHE A 86 4.29 0.10 -0.48
C PHE A 86 5.57 -0.33 -1.20
N SER A 87 6.14 -1.48 -0.82
CA SER A 87 7.34 -2.01 -1.50
C SER A 87 7.13 -2.26 -2.99
N THR A 88 5.90 -2.58 -3.40
CA THR A 88 5.56 -2.82 -4.80
C THR A 88 5.08 -1.58 -5.53
N LYS A 89 4.43 -0.63 -4.84
CA LYS A 89 3.73 0.51 -5.45
C LYS A 89 4.38 1.86 -5.26
N SER A 90 5.46 1.98 -4.48
CA SER A 90 6.14 3.25 -4.19
C SER A 90 6.55 4.02 -5.46
N LYS A 91 7.25 3.36 -6.39
CA LYS A 91 7.68 3.96 -7.67
C LYS A 91 6.50 4.36 -8.56
N GLU A 92 5.46 3.52 -8.63
CA GLU A 92 4.24 3.81 -9.38
C GLU A 92 3.56 5.07 -8.81
N LEU A 93 3.44 5.18 -7.49
CA LEU A 93 2.85 6.33 -6.81
C LEU A 93 3.64 7.62 -7.05
N THR A 94 4.97 7.57 -6.98
CA THR A 94 5.83 8.72 -7.32
C THR A 94 5.60 9.16 -8.77
N ALA A 95 5.66 8.23 -9.73
CA ALA A 95 5.45 8.57 -11.14
C ALA A 95 4.04 9.13 -11.40
N PHE A 96 3.03 8.58 -10.73
CA PHE A 96 1.63 8.97 -10.91
C PHE A 96 1.33 10.42 -10.51
N PHE A 97 1.95 10.88 -9.41
CA PHE A 97 1.79 12.25 -8.91
C PHE A 97 2.84 13.24 -9.45
N GLY A 98 3.88 12.75 -10.14
CA GLY A 98 4.92 13.61 -10.72
C GLY A 98 4.35 14.72 -11.60
N GLY A 99 4.81 15.95 -11.35
CA GLY A 99 4.36 17.15 -12.09
C GLY A 99 2.89 17.54 -11.88
N SER A 100 2.19 16.96 -10.89
CA SER A 100 0.83 17.35 -10.52
C SER A 100 0.84 18.42 -9.44
N ASP A 101 -0.18 19.29 -9.42
CA ASP A 101 -0.46 20.19 -8.30
C ASP A 101 -0.71 19.45 -6.97
N LEU A 102 -1.01 18.14 -7.03
CA LEU A 102 -1.20 17.28 -5.85
C LEU A 102 0.10 16.63 -5.34
N ALA A 103 1.24 16.83 -6.01
CA ALA A 103 2.50 16.16 -5.69
C ALA A 103 2.96 16.40 -4.25
N SER A 104 2.97 17.65 -3.78
CA SER A 104 3.35 18.02 -2.41
C SER A 104 2.45 17.37 -1.34
N GLN A 105 1.16 17.24 -1.64
CA GLN A 105 0.20 16.62 -0.73
C GLN A 105 0.39 15.10 -0.69
N ALA A 106 0.58 14.47 -1.85
CA ALA A 106 0.89 13.04 -1.95
C ALA A 106 2.21 12.71 -1.23
N HIS A 107 3.28 13.47 -1.48
CA HIS A 107 4.57 13.36 -0.81
C HIS A 107 4.41 13.35 0.71
N SER A 108 3.71 14.33 1.26
CA SER A 108 3.48 14.46 2.71
C SER A 108 2.77 13.25 3.31
N LEU A 109 1.82 12.66 2.58
CA LEU A 109 1.12 11.45 3.01
C LEU A 109 2.02 10.21 2.92
N LEU A 110 2.75 10.07 1.81
CA LEU A 110 3.60 8.91 1.52
C LEU A 110 4.76 8.80 2.52
N VAL A 111 5.51 9.88 2.75
CA VAL A 111 6.62 9.88 3.73
C VAL A 111 6.14 9.58 5.15
N GLN A 112 4.93 10.02 5.52
CA GLN A 112 4.34 9.70 6.82
C GLN A 112 3.98 8.22 6.97
N MET A 113 3.50 7.57 5.91
CA MET A 113 3.04 6.18 5.96
C MET A 113 4.15 5.15 5.69
N ASP A 114 5.12 5.54 4.88
CA ASP A 114 6.14 4.67 4.32
C ASP A 114 7.51 5.38 4.29
N PRO A 115 8.11 5.60 5.47
CA PRO A 115 9.39 6.31 5.58
C PRO A 115 10.55 5.56 4.89
N SER A 116 10.44 4.23 4.72
CA SER A 116 11.47 3.41 4.07
C SER A 116 11.70 3.73 2.59
N HIS A 117 10.73 4.34 1.91
CA HIS A 117 10.85 4.77 0.52
C HIS A 117 10.89 6.31 0.37
N SER A 118 11.21 7.04 1.44
CA SER A 118 11.26 8.51 1.44
C SER A 118 12.16 9.11 0.35
N SER A 119 13.28 8.47 0.01
CA SER A 119 14.15 8.89 -1.09
C SER A 119 13.46 8.81 -2.46
N GLU A 120 12.60 7.81 -2.68
CA GLU A 120 11.80 7.70 -3.91
C GLU A 120 10.72 8.78 -3.96
N TYR A 121 10.10 9.08 -2.82
CA TYR A 121 9.07 10.12 -2.74
C TYR A 121 9.63 11.54 -2.85
N GLY A 122 10.91 11.76 -2.52
CA GLY A 122 11.58 13.06 -2.62
C GLY A 122 11.48 13.69 -4.02
N LYS A 123 11.44 12.85 -5.07
CA LYS A 123 11.26 13.26 -6.48
C LYS A 123 9.95 14.00 -6.76
N LEU A 124 8.97 13.96 -5.86
CA LEU A 124 7.71 14.70 -6.01
C LEU A 124 7.81 16.19 -5.66
N VAL A 125 8.86 16.58 -4.94
CA VAL A 125 9.07 17.95 -4.46
C VAL A 125 10.39 18.56 -4.93
N GLU A 126 11.12 17.84 -5.79
CA GLU A 126 12.24 18.35 -6.59
C GLU A 126 11.72 19.19 -7.76
#